data_AF-A0A9Q4MUB4-F1
#
_entry.id   AF-A0A9Q4MUB4-F1
#
_cell.length_a   1.000
_cell.length_b   1.000
_cell.length_c   1.000
_cell.angle_alpha   90.00
_cell.angle_beta   90.00
_cell.angle_gamma   90.00
#
_symmetry.space_group_name_H-M   'P 1'
#
loop_
_entity.id
_entity.type
_entity.pdbx_description
1 polymer ?
#
loop_
_entity_poly.entity_id
_entity_poly.type
_entity_poly.pdbx_seq_one_letter_code
_entity_poly.pdbx_strand_id
1 'polypeptide(L)'
;MRSFASDNNSGVHPLVMEALNRANIDHSLGYGDDKWTEEAVAKIKETFTPNCVPLFVFNGTGSNVVALQLMTRPYHSIFCAETAHIYVDECGSPVKMTGCQIRPIATPDGKLTPELMQPYLHGFGDQHHSQPRA
;
A
#
# COMPACT_ATOMS: atom_id res chain seq x y z
N MET A 1 -25.92 12.06 -0.32
CA MET A 1 -26.30 10.98 0.62
C MET A 1 -25.27 10.98 1.75
N ARG A 2 -25.69 11.04 3.02
CA ARG A 2 -24.82 10.74 4.16
C ARG A 2 -25.25 9.36 4.66
N SER A 3 -24.36 8.38 4.64
CA SER A 3 -24.63 7.00 5.03
C SER A 3 -23.46 6.46 5.86
N PHE A 4 -23.68 5.32 6.53
CA PHE A 4 -22.65 4.58 7.27
C PHE A 4 -22.07 3.42 6.46
N ALA A 5 -22.20 3.45 5.12
CA ALA A 5 -21.76 2.36 4.26
C ALA A 5 -20.23 2.33 4.12
N SER A 6 -19.64 3.49 3.79
CA SER A 6 -18.20 3.65 3.62
C SER A 6 -17.83 5.14 3.59
N ASP A 7 -16.64 5.45 4.07
CA ASP A 7 -16.03 6.78 4.02
C ASP A 7 -15.55 7.16 2.61
N ASN A 8 -15.33 6.19 1.72
CA ASN A 8 -15.03 6.43 0.30
C ASN A 8 -16.21 7.08 -0.47
N ASN A 9 -17.39 7.20 0.16
CA ASN A 9 -18.53 7.95 -0.36
C ASN A 9 -18.46 9.45 -0.01
N SER A 10 -17.47 9.87 0.79
CA SER A 10 -17.30 11.27 1.15
C SER A 10 -16.80 12.11 -0.03
N GLY A 11 -17.18 13.39 -0.04
CA GLY A 11 -16.66 14.35 -1.00
C GLY A 11 -15.26 14.84 -0.61
N VAL A 12 -14.62 15.59 -1.51
CA VAL A 12 -13.30 16.17 -1.28
C VAL A 12 -13.36 17.32 -0.26
N HIS A 13 -12.44 17.35 0.70
CA HIS A 13 -12.36 18.43 1.69
C HIS A 13 -12.10 19.80 1.01
N PRO A 14 -12.74 20.92 1.42
CA PRO A 14 -12.63 22.21 0.73
C PRO A 14 -11.18 22.71 0.52
N LEU A 15 -10.30 22.53 1.50
CA LEU A 15 -8.88 22.91 1.38
C LEU A 15 -8.12 22.14 0.29
N VAL A 16 -8.54 20.90 -0.01
CA VAL A 16 -7.97 20.11 -1.10
C VAL A 16 -8.46 20.67 -2.44
N MET A 17 -9.74 21.01 -2.55
CA MET A 17 -10.28 21.68 -3.76
C MET A 17 -9.60 23.03 -4.01
N GLU A 18 -9.35 23.80 -2.96
CA GLU A 18 -8.62 25.06 -3.07
C GLU A 18 -7.17 24.85 -3.55
N ALA A 19 -6.48 23.82 -3.04
CA ALA A 19 -5.14 23.47 -3.49
C ALA A 19 -5.13 23.06 -4.97
N LEU A 20 -6.12 22.27 -5.42
CA LEU A 20 -6.28 21.91 -6.83
C LEU A 20 -6.52 23.16 -7.70
N ASN A 21 -7.35 24.10 -7.26
CA ASN A 21 -7.58 25.36 -7.96
C ASN A 21 -6.29 26.19 -8.09
N ARG A 22 -5.45 26.23 -7.05
CA ARG A 22 -4.14 26.90 -7.11
C ARG A 22 -3.16 26.18 -8.05
N ALA A 23 -3.20 24.86 -8.10
CA ALA A 23 -2.37 24.06 -8.99
C ALA A 23 -2.80 24.14 -10.47
N ASN A 24 -4.05 24.49 -10.73
CA ASN A 24 -4.64 24.61 -12.06
C ASN A 24 -4.38 25.98 -12.74
N ILE A 25 -3.30 26.68 -12.34
CA ILE A 25 -2.86 27.93 -12.95
C ILE A 25 -1.55 27.69 -13.69
N ASP A 26 -1.49 28.14 -14.95
CA ASP A 26 -0.36 27.96 -15.86
C ASP A 26 0.00 26.49 -16.14
N HIS A 27 1.27 26.22 -16.44
CA HIS A 27 1.80 24.92 -16.82
C HIS A 27 2.76 24.40 -15.74
N SER A 28 2.83 23.08 -15.61
CA SER A 28 3.80 22.38 -14.76
C SER A 28 4.36 21.17 -15.51
N LEU A 29 5.57 20.75 -15.15
CA LEU A 29 6.14 19.52 -15.68
C LEU A 29 5.36 18.31 -15.17
N GLY A 30 5.32 17.26 -15.98
CA GLY A 30 4.67 16.00 -15.62
C GLY A 30 5.57 15.11 -14.76
N TYR A 31 5.01 13.98 -14.33
CA TYR A 31 5.75 12.87 -13.70
C TYR A 31 6.50 13.21 -12.41
N GLY A 32 6.07 14.26 -11.70
CA GLY A 32 6.57 14.61 -10.37
C GLY A 32 7.68 15.67 -10.34
N ASP A 33 8.11 16.17 -11.50
CA ASP A 33 9.10 17.25 -11.61
C ASP A 33 8.47 18.65 -11.44
N ASP A 34 7.44 18.75 -10.60
CA ASP A 34 6.69 19.98 -10.35
C ASP A 34 6.78 20.43 -8.90
N LYS A 35 6.59 21.74 -8.68
CA LYS A 35 6.68 22.37 -7.36
C LYS A 35 5.71 21.77 -6.32
N TRP A 36 4.54 21.28 -6.74
CA TRP A 36 3.55 20.74 -5.81
C TRP A 36 3.99 19.38 -5.29
N THR A 37 4.58 18.56 -6.16
CA THR A 37 5.21 17.30 -5.78
C THR A 37 6.39 17.56 -4.83
N GLU A 38 7.26 18.53 -5.12
CA GLU A 38 8.37 18.89 -4.23
C GLU A 38 7.89 19.32 -2.84
N GLU A 39 6.89 20.21 -2.77
CA GLU A 39 6.28 20.67 -1.51
C GLU A 39 5.64 19.50 -0.73
N ALA A 40 4.93 18.60 -1.42
CA ALA A 40 4.31 17.44 -0.79
C ALA A 40 5.37 16.47 -0.23
N VAL A 41 6.45 16.23 -0.97
CA VAL A 41 7.59 15.40 -0.50
C VAL A 41 8.23 16.01 0.74
N ALA A 42 8.46 17.32 0.75
CA ALA A 42 9.04 18.01 1.92
C ALA A 42 8.17 17.83 3.18
N LYS A 43 6.85 18.00 3.06
CA LYS A 43 5.91 17.82 4.17
C LYS A 43 5.85 16.38 4.70
N ILE A 44 5.92 15.39 3.80
CA ILE A 44 5.94 13.98 4.21
C ILE A 44 7.25 13.67 4.96
N LYS A 45 8.39 14.16 4.46
CA LYS A 45 9.69 14.00 5.13
C LYS A 45 9.75 14.67 6.49
N GLU A 46 9.15 15.84 6.64
CA GLU A 46 9.01 16.54 7.93
C GLU A 46 8.16 15.71 8.92
N THR A 47 7.08 15.09 8.43
CA THR A 47 6.14 14.34 9.28
C THR A 47 6.70 12.98 9.72
N PHE A 48 7.43 12.28 8.84
CA PHE A 48 7.89 10.91 9.10
C PHE A 48 9.39 10.83 9.36
N THR A 49 10.22 11.01 8.34
CA THR A 49 11.69 11.01 8.47
C THR A 49 12.33 11.60 7.21
N PRO A 50 13.46 12.32 7.32
CA PRO A 50 14.18 12.85 6.16
C PRO A 50 14.57 11.79 5.11
N ASN A 51 14.76 10.54 5.55
CA ASN A 51 15.19 9.43 4.71
C ASN A 51 14.04 8.75 3.95
N CYS A 52 12.78 9.08 4.21
CA CYS A 52 11.68 8.45 3.48
C CYS A 52 11.60 8.97 2.04
N VAL A 53 11.22 8.09 1.12
CA VAL A 53 10.96 8.44 -0.29
C VAL A 53 9.48 8.26 -0.56
N PRO A 54 8.67 9.34 -0.60
CA PRO A 54 7.26 9.25 -0.94
C PRO A 54 7.08 8.93 -2.43
N LEU A 55 6.18 8.00 -2.73
CA LEU A 55 5.77 7.67 -4.09
C LEU A 55 4.26 7.88 -4.18
N PHE A 56 3.82 8.79 -5.06
CA PHE A 56 2.40 9.10 -5.22
C PHE A 56 1.77 8.17 -6.25
N VAL A 57 0.71 7.48 -5.82
CA VAL A 57 -0.06 6.55 -6.66
C VAL A 57 -1.53 6.93 -6.62
N PHE A 58 -2.30 6.40 -7.58
CA PHE A 58 -3.71 6.80 -7.76
C PHE A 58 -4.64 6.38 -6.63
N ASN A 59 -4.45 5.18 -6.05
CA ASN A 59 -5.35 4.64 -5.02
C ASN A 59 -4.64 3.65 -4.07
N GLY A 60 -5.38 3.18 -3.08
CA GLY A 60 -4.88 2.22 -2.07
C GLY A 60 -4.39 0.90 -2.68
N THR A 61 -5.13 0.30 -3.61
CA THR A 61 -4.72 -0.95 -4.28
C THR A 61 -3.41 -0.80 -5.04
N GLY A 62 -3.23 0.29 -5.79
CA GLY A 62 -1.97 0.59 -6.47
C GLY A 62 -0.82 0.77 -5.49
N SER A 63 -1.07 1.42 -4.36
CA SER A 63 -0.08 1.61 -3.30
C SER A 63 0.37 0.26 -2.71
N ASN A 64 -0.57 -0.62 -2.37
CA ASN A 64 -0.28 -1.94 -1.83
C ASN A 64 0.53 -2.79 -2.82
N VAL A 65 0.11 -2.81 -4.09
CA VAL A 65 0.83 -3.54 -5.15
C VAL A 65 2.25 -3.05 -5.30
N VAL A 66 2.47 -1.74 -5.46
CA VAL A 66 3.81 -1.17 -5.65
C VAL A 66 4.70 -1.47 -4.45
N ALA A 67 4.19 -1.28 -3.22
CA ALA A 67 4.93 -1.58 -2.01
C ALA A 67 5.33 -3.07 -1.94
N LEU A 68 4.40 -3.98 -2.20
CA LEU A 68 4.67 -5.42 -2.16
C LEU A 68 5.67 -5.84 -3.25
N GLN A 69 5.55 -5.30 -4.46
CA GLN A 69 6.50 -5.58 -5.54
C GLN A 69 7.94 -5.13 -5.21
N LEU A 70 8.10 -4.03 -4.47
CA LEU A 70 9.42 -3.55 -4.05
C LEU A 70 10.08 -4.48 -3.01
N MET A 71 9.28 -5.12 -2.15
CA MET A 71 9.80 -5.96 -1.05
C MET A 71 9.94 -7.44 -1.44
N THR A 72 9.34 -7.86 -2.55
CA THR A 72 9.20 -9.28 -2.90
C THR A 72 9.79 -9.65 -4.25
N ARG A 73 9.87 -10.95 -4.50
CA ARG A 73 10.19 -11.57 -5.78
C ARG A 73 9.11 -12.62 -6.00
N PRO A 74 8.82 -13.05 -7.25
CA PRO A 74 7.66 -13.90 -7.54
C PRO A 74 7.60 -15.22 -6.75
N TYR A 75 8.75 -15.74 -6.32
CA TYR A 75 8.84 -16.98 -5.55
C TYR A 75 8.79 -16.78 -4.02
N HIS A 76 8.64 -15.55 -3.53
CA HIS A 76 8.41 -15.31 -2.11
C HIS A 76 6.93 -15.51 -1.74
N SER A 77 6.68 -15.64 -0.44
CA SER A 77 5.33 -15.66 0.12
C SER A 77 5.01 -14.36 0.87
N ILE A 78 3.78 -13.86 0.75
CA ILE A 78 3.28 -12.70 1.50
C ILE A 78 2.31 -13.21 2.57
N PHE A 79 2.55 -12.85 3.83
CA PHE A 79 1.65 -13.20 4.93
C PHE A 79 0.72 -12.01 5.23
N CYS A 80 -0.56 -12.28 5.44
CA CYS A 80 -1.54 -11.27 5.81
C CYS A 80 -2.62 -11.85 6.73
N ALA A 81 -3.36 -10.99 7.42
CA ALA A 81 -4.61 -11.43 8.07
C ALA A 81 -5.61 -11.90 6.99
N GLU A 82 -6.47 -12.86 7.32
CA GLU A 82 -7.50 -13.34 6.39
C GLU A 82 -8.52 -12.28 5.99
N THR A 83 -8.64 -11.21 6.79
CA THR A 83 -9.50 -10.04 6.54
C THR A 83 -8.76 -8.88 5.87
N ALA A 84 -7.48 -9.05 5.53
CA ALA A 84 -6.68 -7.95 4.98
C ALA A 84 -7.17 -7.55 3.58
N HIS A 85 -7.29 -6.25 3.33
CA HIS A 85 -7.77 -5.69 2.06
C HIS A 85 -7.05 -6.25 0.83
N ILE A 86 -5.71 -6.42 0.92
CA ILE A 86 -4.87 -7.02 -0.13
C ILE A 86 -5.28 -8.44 -0.53
N TYR A 87 -5.99 -9.15 0.34
CA TYR A 87 -6.49 -10.50 0.11
C TYR A 87 -7.97 -10.49 -0.29
N VAL A 88 -8.81 -9.70 0.38
CA VAL A 88 -10.28 -9.77 0.19
C VAL A 88 -10.85 -8.82 -0.88
N ASP A 89 -10.31 -7.61 -1.02
CA ASP A 89 -10.99 -6.50 -1.71
C ASP A 89 -10.16 -5.88 -2.85
N GLU A 90 -9.11 -6.57 -3.29
CA GLU A 90 -8.24 -6.10 -4.38
C GLU A 90 -8.30 -6.98 -5.64
N CYS A 91 -9.31 -7.84 -5.74
CA CYS A 91 -9.55 -8.69 -6.92
C CYS A 91 -8.31 -9.51 -7.34
N GLY A 92 -7.53 -9.97 -6.36
CA GLY A 92 -6.29 -10.73 -6.60
C GLY A 92 -5.15 -9.91 -7.21
N SER A 93 -5.25 -8.57 -7.24
CA SER A 93 -4.24 -7.68 -7.82
C SER A 93 -2.84 -7.92 -7.24
N PRO A 94 -2.64 -8.05 -5.92
CA PRO A 94 -1.30 -8.31 -5.38
C PRO A 94 -0.69 -9.63 -5.88
N VAL A 95 -1.47 -10.72 -5.97
CA VAL A 95 -0.99 -12.00 -6.53
C VAL A 95 -0.59 -11.83 -7.99
N LYS A 96 -1.47 -11.24 -8.81
CA LYS A 96 -1.24 -11.04 -10.24
C LYS A 96 0.01 -10.20 -10.51
N MET A 97 0.22 -9.12 -9.75
CA MET A 97 1.26 -8.14 -10.00
C MET A 97 2.61 -8.56 -9.41
N THR A 98 2.62 -9.23 -8.26
CA THR A 98 3.87 -9.67 -7.61
C THR A 98 4.32 -11.05 -8.09
N GLY A 99 3.40 -11.89 -8.54
CA GLY A 99 3.62 -13.32 -8.78
C GLY A 99 3.73 -14.16 -7.50
N CYS A 100 3.70 -13.52 -6.32
CA CYS A 100 3.86 -14.19 -5.04
C CYS A 100 2.61 -14.99 -4.67
N GLN A 101 2.83 -16.06 -3.91
CA GLN A 101 1.74 -16.67 -3.15
C GLN A 101 1.39 -15.79 -1.95
N ILE A 102 0.09 -15.60 -1.69
CA ILE A 102 -0.40 -14.98 -0.45
C ILE A 102 -0.88 -16.08 0.50
N ARG A 103 -0.47 -16.00 1.76
CA ARG A 103 -0.93 -16.86 2.84
C ARG A 103 -1.78 -16.04 3.83
N PRO A 104 -3.11 -16.12 3.75
CA PRO A 104 -3.98 -15.56 4.78
C PRO A 104 -3.84 -16.37 6.06
N ILE A 105 -3.79 -15.67 7.19
CA ILE A 105 -3.73 -16.24 8.54
C ILE A 105 -4.98 -15.79 9.29
N ALA A 106 -5.70 -16.74 9.89
CA ALA A 106 -6.87 -16.43 10.70
C ALA A 106 -6.48 -15.57 11.91
N THR A 107 -7.24 -14.51 12.14
CA THR A 107 -7.00 -13.56 13.24
C THR A 107 -8.32 -13.27 13.94
N PRO A 108 -8.39 -13.31 15.29
CA PRO A 108 -9.64 -13.10 16.01
C PRO A 108 -10.15 -11.66 15.96
N ASP A 109 -9.26 -10.68 15.75
CA ASP A 109 -9.56 -9.25 15.83
C ASP A 109 -9.01 -8.44 14.63
N GLY A 110 -8.59 -9.12 13.56
CA GLY A 110 -7.99 -8.51 12.38
C GLY A 110 -6.50 -8.16 12.52
N LYS A 111 -5.84 -8.50 13.64
CA LYS A 111 -4.42 -8.23 13.84
C LYS A 111 -3.57 -9.49 13.76
N LEU A 112 -2.51 -9.43 12.97
CA LEU A 112 -1.45 -10.43 13.01
C LEU A 112 -0.61 -10.24 14.27
N THR A 113 -0.27 -11.34 14.90
CA THR A 113 0.74 -11.39 15.97
C THR A 113 1.86 -12.36 15.59
N PRO A 114 3.06 -12.22 16.16
CA PRO A 114 4.15 -13.17 15.93
C PRO A 114 3.75 -14.62 16.21
N GLU A 115 2.94 -14.86 17.26
CA GLU A 115 2.49 -16.19 17.66
C GLU A 115 1.59 -16.83 16.59
N LEU A 116 0.72 -16.04 15.95
CA LEU A 116 -0.13 -16.52 14.86
C LEU A 116 0.68 -16.83 13.59
N MET A 117 1.81 -16.15 13.38
CA MET A 117 2.69 -16.38 12.23
C MET A 117 3.66 -17.54 12.44
N GLN A 118 4.06 -17.80 13.68
CA GLN A 118 5.11 -18.76 14.04
C GLN A 118 4.94 -20.15 13.42
N PRO A 119 3.73 -20.77 13.36
CA PRO A 119 3.55 -22.07 12.73
C PRO A 119 3.86 -22.10 11.24
N TYR A 120 3.99 -20.95 10.57
CA TYR A 120 4.26 -20.83 9.14
C TYR A 120 5.70 -20.36 8.85
N LEU A 121 6.47 -20.00 9.87
CA LEU A 121 7.86 -19.56 9.76
C LEU A 121 8.80 -20.75 9.92
N HIS A 122 8.75 -21.69 8.97
CA HIS A 122 9.61 -22.87 8.92
C HIS A 122 10.09 -23.17 7.51
N GLY A 123 11.04 -24.11 7.37
CA GLY A 123 11.54 -24.52 6.05
C GLY A 123 12.41 -23.47 5.35
N PHE A 124 13.00 -22.53 6.11
CA PHE A 124 13.90 -21.53 5.57
C PHE A 124 15.12 -22.16 4.91
N GLY A 125 15.50 -21.65 3.75
CA GLY A 125 16.59 -22.17 2.94
C GLY A 125 16.23 -23.39 2.06
N ASP A 126 15.03 -23.97 2.20
CA ASP A 126 14.56 -25.01 1.28
C ASP A 126 14.10 -24.39 -0.04
N GLN A 127 14.79 -24.73 -1.12
CA GLN A 127 14.53 -24.23 -2.47
C GLN A 127 13.15 -24.66 -3.03
N HIS A 128 12.50 -25.66 -2.44
CA HIS A 128 11.17 -26.10 -2.86
C HIS A 128 10.04 -25.33 -2.18
N HIS A 129 10.34 -24.45 -1.22
CA HIS A 129 9.35 -23.67 -0.49
C HIS A 129 9.43 -22.19 -0.82
N SER A 130 8.27 -21.58 -1.10
CA SER A 130 8.13 -20.13 -1.11
C SER A 130 8.28 -19.60 0.32
N GLN A 131 9.19 -18.66 0.52
CA GLN A 131 9.55 -18.14 1.85
C GLN A 131 9.20 -16.65 1.97
N PRO A 132 8.84 -16.15 3.16
CA PRO A 132 8.58 -14.73 3.36
C PRO A 132 9.86 -13.91 3.25
N ARG A 133 9.73 -12.67 2.78
CA ARG A 133 10.82 -11.69 2.69
C ARG A 133 10.36 -10.34 3.21
N ALA A 134 11.27 -9.66 3.90
CA ALA A 134 11.21 -8.23 4.20
C ALA A 134 12.32 -7.51 3.41
#